data_AF-A0A5K1HQK0-F1
#
_entry.id   AF-A0A5K1HQK0-F1
#
_cell.length_a   1.000
_cell.length_b   1.000
_cell.length_c   1.000
_cell.angle_alpha   90.00
_cell.angle_beta   90.00
_cell.angle_gamma   90.00
#
_symmetry.space_group_name_H-M   'P 1'
#
loop_
_entity.id
_entity.type
_entity.pdbx_description
1 polymer ?
#
loop_
_entity_poly.entity_id
_entity_poly.type
_entity_poly.pdbx_seq_one_letter_code
_entity_poly.pdbx_strand_id
1 'polypeptide(L)'
;ADLCVALKNSVLKEIHKHYIFYQLANTLSYLHAAELVHRDIKPSNILVNETCEVKLCDFGLIRSLKRDSPNEELVLTENIATRWYRAPEILLCSNCYGKPIDVWSLGCVLAEMVMGRPIFQGSSTLSQLEKIFEVTGKPSAADLDYLKNKSSLNVIETWISNNAGPS
;
A
#
# COMPACT_ATOMS: atom_id res chain seq x y z
N ALA A 1 -14.87 -5.90 -15.55
CA ALA A 1 -13.55 -6.53 -15.35
C ALA A 1 -12.92 -5.90 -14.11
N ASP A 2 -11.79 -6.38 -13.62
CA ASP A 2 -11.01 -5.62 -12.64
C ASP A 2 -10.09 -4.60 -13.34
N LEU A 3 -9.56 -3.65 -12.58
CA LEU A 3 -8.67 -2.60 -13.05
C LEU A 3 -7.34 -3.20 -13.57
N CYS A 4 -6.87 -4.33 -13.01
CA CYS A 4 -5.66 -5.01 -13.49
C CYS A 4 -5.82 -5.44 -14.97
N VAL A 5 -6.97 -5.97 -15.35
CA VAL A 5 -7.28 -6.34 -16.74
C VAL A 5 -7.36 -5.09 -17.63
N ALA A 6 -8.00 -4.01 -17.16
CA ALA A 6 -8.09 -2.76 -17.92
C ALA A 6 -6.70 -2.14 -18.19
N LEU A 7 -5.79 -2.22 -17.21
CA LEU A 7 -4.41 -1.74 -17.33
C LEU A 7 -3.61 -2.59 -18.32
N LYS A 8 -3.68 -3.92 -18.21
CA LYS A 8 -2.99 -4.85 -19.14
C LYS A 8 -3.38 -4.62 -20.60
N ASN A 9 -4.65 -4.30 -20.83
CA ASN A 9 -5.17 -4.05 -22.19
C ASN A 9 -4.94 -2.60 -22.66
N SER A 10 -4.34 -1.72 -21.84
CA SER A 10 -4.05 -0.32 -22.19
C SER A 10 -5.27 0.47 -22.68
N VAL A 11 -6.46 0.19 -22.13
CA VAL A 11 -7.74 0.79 -22.58
C VAL A 11 -8.08 2.12 -21.89
N LEU A 12 -7.31 2.52 -20.88
CA LEU A 12 -7.61 3.70 -20.05
C LEU A 12 -6.97 4.97 -20.61
N LYS A 13 -7.81 5.92 -21.04
CA LYS A 13 -7.41 7.31 -21.37
C LYS A 13 -7.24 8.12 -20.09
N GLU A 14 -6.58 9.27 -20.18
CA GLU A 14 -6.36 10.18 -19.04
C GLU A 14 -7.66 10.52 -18.29
N ILE A 15 -8.74 10.82 -19.01
CA ILE A 15 -10.04 11.11 -18.37
C ILE A 15 -10.59 9.92 -17.56
N HIS A 16 -10.38 8.69 -18.03
CA HIS A 16 -10.79 7.49 -17.29
C HIS A 16 -9.99 7.35 -16.00
N LYS A 17 -8.67 7.60 -16.06
CA LYS A 17 -7.78 7.53 -14.88
C LYS A 17 -8.19 8.54 -13.81
N HIS A 18 -8.48 9.78 -14.19
CA HIS A 18 -8.98 10.82 -13.28
C HIS A 18 -10.30 10.41 -12.63
N TYR A 19 -11.26 9.93 -13.43
CA TYR A 19 -12.58 9.57 -12.93
C TYR A 19 -12.56 8.33 -12.01
N ILE A 20 -11.74 7.33 -12.35
CA ILE A 20 -11.53 6.13 -11.51
C ILE A 20 -10.87 6.54 -10.20
N PHE A 21 -9.80 7.35 -10.24
CA PHE A 21 -9.10 7.81 -9.04
C PHE A 21 -10.01 8.61 -8.10
N TYR A 22 -10.82 9.51 -8.65
CA TYR A 22 -11.80 10.27 -7.88
C TYR A 22 -12.79 9.37 -7.14
N GLN A 23 -13.36 8.37 -7.81
CA GLN A 23 -14.29 7.41 -7.19
C GLN A 23 -13.61 6.56 -6.10
N LEU A 24 -12.36 6.13 -6.33
CA LEU A 24 -11.58 5.40 -5.33
C LEU A 24 -11.30 6.26 -4.10
N ALA A 25 -10.90 7.52 -4.27
CA ALA A 25 -10.67 8.46 -3.17
C ALA A 25 -11.94 8.69 -2.34
N ASN A 26 -13.10 8.84 -3.00
CA ASN A 26 -14.39 8.95 -2.31
C ASN A 26 -14.77 7.67 -1.56
N THR A 27 -14.56 6.51 -2.17
CA THR A 27 -14.79 5.21 -1.53
C THR A 27 -13.93 5.07 -0.28
N LEU A 28 -12.66 5.48 -0.36
CA LEU A 28 -11.74 5.40 0.75
C LEU A 28 -12.11 6.37 1.88
N SER A 29 -12.47 7.61 1.53
CA SER A 29 -12.98 8.60 2.48
C SER A 29 -14.18 8.08 3.27
N TYR A 30 -15.12 7.40 2.59
CA TYR A 30 -16.27 6.77 3.23
C TYR A 30 -15.89 5.66 4.23
N LEU A 31 -15.00 4.74 3.84
CA LEU A 31 -14.50 3.68 4.73
C LEU A 31 -13.78 4.27 5.95
N HIS A 32 -12.93 5.26 5.71
CA HIS A 32 -12.14 5.92 6.74
C HIS A 32 -13.02 6.72 7.72
N ALA A 33 -14.10 7.34 7.26
CA ALA A 33 -15.10 7.98 8.12
C ALA A 33 -15.82 6.97 9.03
N ALA A 34 -15.94 5.72 8.59
CA ALA A 34 -16.50 4.62 9.38
C ALA A 34 -15.48 3.95 10.33
N GLU A 35 -14.25 4.47 10.44
CA GLU A 35 -13.13 3.85 11.18
C GLU A 35 -12.79 2.44 10.67
N LEU A 36 -12.89 2.22 9.35
CA LEU A 36 -12.51 0.98 8.68
C LEU A 36 -11.27 1.22 7.83
N VAL A 37 -10.34 0.26 7.86
CA VAL A 37 -9.12 0.26 7.02
C VAL A 37 -9.16 -0.98 6.13
N HIS A 38 -8.98 -0.81 4.82
CA HIS A 38 -9.13 -1.90 3.84
C HIS A 38 -7.93 -2.85 3.80
N ARG A 39 -6.71 -2.33 3.85
CA ARG A 39 -5.43 -3.06 3.94
C ARG A 39 -5.00 -3.86 2.71
N ASP A 40 -5.77 -3.84 1.64
CA ASP A 40 -5.48 -4.62 0.41
C ASP A 40 -5.99 -3.93 -0.85
N ILE A 41 -5.79 -2.61 -0.91
CA ILE A 41 -6.12 -1.84 -2.11
C ILE A 41 -5.07 -2.15 -3.19
N LYS A 42 -5.52 -2.74 -4.29
CA LYS A 42 -4.71 -3.10 -5.46
C LYS A 42 -5.61 -3.23 -6.70
N PRO A 43 -5.08 -3.16 -7.92
CA PRO A 43 -5.89 -3.18 -9.14
C PRO A 43 -6.81 -4.41 -9.30
N SER A 44 -6.41 -5.58 -8.80
CA SER A 44 -7.27 -6.78 -8.85
C SER A 44 -8.50 -6.70 -7.95
N ASN A 45 -8.48 -5.84 -6.92
CA ASN A 45 -9.57 -5.64 -5.98
C ASN A 45 -10.45 -4.43 -6.36
N ILE A 46 -10.23 -3.86 -7.55
CA ILE A 46 -10.96 -2.70 -8.05
C ILE A 46 -11.73 -3.13 -9.29
N LEU A 47 -13.04 -3.28 -9.16
CA LEU A 47 -13.92 -3.60 -10.29
C LEU A 47 -14.22 -2.32 -11.06
N VAL A 48 -14.14 -2.42 -12.39
CA VAL A 48 -14.43 -1.33 -13.33
C VAL A 48 -15.32 -1.87 -14.45
N ASN A 49 -16.41 -1.17 -14.74
CA ASN A 49 -17.29 -1.48 -15.87
C ASN A 49 -17.04 -0.55 -17.08
N GLU A 50 -17.82 -0.73 -18.14
CA GLU A 50 -17.66 -0.01 -19.41
C GLU A 50 -17.92 1.51 -19.28
N THR A 51 -18.70 1.93 -18.28
CA THR A 51 -18.95 3.34 -17.95
C THR A 51 -17.94 3.92 -16.97
N CYS A 52 -16.86 3.18 -16.67
CA CYS A 52 -15.82 3.54 -15.70
C CYS A 52 -16.34 3.73 -14.26
N GLU A 53 -17.45 3.11 -13.89
CA GLU A 53 -17.91 3.04 -12.51
C GLU A 53 -17.04 2.07 -11.71
N VAL A 54 -16.66 2.49 -10.50
CA VAL A 54 -15.73 1.75 -9.64
C VAL A 54 -16.46 1.09 -8.48
N LYS A 55 -16.10 -0.17 -8.18
CA LYS A 55 -16.43 -0.83 -6.92
C LYS A 55 -15.18 -1.46 -6.31
N LEU A 56 -14.86 -1.06 -5.09
CA LEU A 56 -13.81 -1.71 -4.29
C LEU A 56 -14.36 -3.02 -3.70
N CYS A 57 -13.62 -4.10 -3.82
CA CYS A 57 -14.00 -5.43 -3.32
C CYS A 57 -12.88 -6.08 -2.48
N ASP A 58 -13.16 -7.28 -1.98
CA ASP A 58 -12.29 -8.06 -1.10
C ASP A 58 -12.01 -7.40 0.26
N PHE A 59 -13.05 -7.41 1.10
CA PHE A 59 -13.00 -6.90 2.46
C PHE A 59 -12.49 -7.93 3.48
N GLY A 60 -11.87 -9.03 3.03
CA GLY A 60 -11.39 -10.11 3.89
C GLY A 60 -10.31 -9.68 4.88
N LEU A 61 -9.62 -8.57 4.59
CA LEU A 61 -8.57 -8.00 5.45
C LEU A 61 -9.00 -6.70 6.16
N ILE A 62 -10.26 -6.27 6.05
CA ILE A 62 -10.74 -5.06 6.73
C ILE A 62 -10.51 -5.14 8.23
N ARG A 63 -10.09 -4.01 8.84
CA ARG A 63 -10.00 -3.85 10.29
C ARG A 63 -10.75 -2.61 10.75
N SER A 64 -11.45 -2.72 11.87
CA SER A 64 -12.05 -1.56 12.56
C SER A 64 -11.04 -0.98 13.55
N LEU A 65 -10.87 0.34 13.50
CA LEU A 65 -10.05 1.10 14.46
C LEU A 65 -10.78 1.38 15.78
N LYS A 66 -12.09 1.08 15.87
CA LYS A 66 -12.90 1.27 17.09
C LYS A 66 -12.73 0.14 18.11
N ARG A 67 -12.08 -0.97 17.75
CA ARG A 67 -11.84 -2.07 18.69
C ARG A 67 -10.49 -1.85 19.36
N ASP A 68 -10.53 -1.41 20.62
CA ASP A 68 -9.41 -1.34 21.56
C ASP A 68 -8.90 -2.75 21.95
N SER A 69 -8.55 -3.61 20.99
CA SER A 69 -7.87 -4.87 21.28
C SER A 69 -6.39 -4.75 20.86
N PRO A 70 -5.48 -4.41 21.80
CA PRO A 70 -4.05 -4.32 21.54
C PRO A 70 -3.40 -5.67 21.21
N ASN A 71 -4.14 -6.77 21.32
CA ASN A 71 -3.62 -8.15 21.35
C ASN A 71 -3.98 -9.02 20.15
N GLU A 72 -4.57 -8.47 19.08
CA GLU A 72 -4.59 -9.22 17.81
C GLU A 72 -3.21 -9.11 17.17
N GLU A 73 -2.32 -10.01 17.60
CA GLU A 73 -1.10 -10.35 16.88
C GLU A 73 -1.49 -10.61 15.43
N LEU A 74 -1.04 -9.71 14.56
CA LEU A 74 -1.27 -9.88 13.15
C LEU A 74 -0.37 -11.02 12.75
N VAL A 75 -1.00 -12.15 12.50
CA VAL A 75 -0.43 -13.18 11.66
C VAL A 75 -0.26 -12.53 10.29
N LEU A 76 0.85 -11.80 10.12
CA LEU A 76 1.42 -11.44 8.84
C LEU A 76 1.83 -12.78 8.26
N THR A 77 0.88 -13.48 7.63
CA THR A 77 1.20 -14.66 6.83
C THR A 77 2.03 -14.15 5.66
N GLU A 78 3.34 -14.08 5.88
CA GLU A 78 4.32 -14.12 4.82
C GLU A 78 3.97 -15.34 3.97
N ASN A 79 3.57 -15.11 2.72
CA ASN A 79 4.24 -15.71 1.54
C ASN A 79 3.41 -15.88 0.27
N ILE A 80 2.19 -15.32 0.12
CA ILE A 80 1.44 -15.58 -1.14
C ILE A 80 0.84 -14.32 -1.81
N ALA A 81 0.72 -13.19 -1.11
CA ALA A 81 0.10 -11.98 -1.68
C ALA A 81 1.13 -10.97 -2.26
N THR A 82 0.74 -10.30 -3.35
CA THR A 82 1.53 -9.24 -4.01
C THR A 82 1.79 -8.06 -3.07
N ARG A 83 3.05 -7.84 -2.71
CA ARG A 83 3.52 -6.80 -1.76
C ARG A 83 3.66 -5.38 -2.34
N TRP A 84 3.43 -5.23 -3.65
CA TRP A 84 3.74 -4.02 -4.42
C TRP A 84 2.97 -2.76 -3.98
N TYR A 85 1.83 -2.93 -3.31
CA TYR A 85 0.96 -1.84 -2.85
C TYR A 85 1.03 -1.62 -1.34
N ARG A 86 1.88 -2.36 -0.62
CA ARG A 86 2.00 -2.25 0.84
C ARG A 86 2.82 -1.01 1.22
N ALA A 87 2.32 -0.30 2.23
CA ALA A 87 3.02 0.83 2.84
C ALA A 87 4.31 0.39 3.56
N PRO A 88 5.35 1.23 3.63
CA PRO A 88 6.62 0.87 4.27
C PRO A 88 6.45 0.44 5.74
N GLU A 89 5.55 1.06 6.50
CA GLU A 89 5.26 0.69 7.89
C GLU A 89 4.60 -0.69 8.04
N ILE A 90 3.88 -1.17 7.01
CA ILE A 90 3.34 -2.53 6.96
C ILE A 90 4.46 -3.55 6.69
N LEU A 91 5.43 -3.18 5.87
CA LEU A 91 6.59 -4.03 5.54
C LEU A 91 7.60 -4.12 6.70
N LEU A 92 7.61 -3.12 7.57
CA LEU A 92 8.52 -2.99 8.70
C LEU A 92 7.96 -3.55 10.02
N CYS A 93 6.77 -4.17 10.00
CA CYS A 93 6.12 -4.78 11.17
C CYS A 93 5.75 -3.79 12.29
N SER A 94 5.31 -2.58 11.95
CA SER A 94 4.68 -1.71 12.94
C SER A 94 3.34 -2.32 13.37
N ASN A 95 3.20 -2.73 14.63
CA ASN A 95 1.90 -3.13 15.21
C ASN A 95 0.88 -1.97 15.29
N CYS A 96 1.29 -0.75 14.92
CA CYS A 96 0.44 0.43 14.88
C CYS A 96 0.39 1.01 13.46
N TYR A 97 -0.63 0.61 12.70
CA TYR A 97 -0.99 1.22 11.43
C TYR A 97 -2.45 1.64 11.45
N GLY A 98 -2.82 2.53 10.55
CA GLY A 98 -4.18 3.05 10.44
C GLY A 98 -4.52 3.44 9.02
N LYS A 99 -5.49 4.34 8.87
CA LYS A 99 -5.99 4.87 7.58
C LYS A 99 -4.90 5.22 6.55
N PRO A 100 -3.72 5.79 6.89
CA PRO A 100 -2.71 6.17 5.90
C PRO A 100 -2.18 5.04 5.01
N ILE A 101 -2.22 3.77 5.46
CA ILE A 101 -1.71 2.65 4.64
C ILE A 101 -2.56 2.44 3.38
N ASP A 102 -3.85 2.71 3.45
CA ASP A 102 -4.73 2.62 2.29
C ASP A 102 -4.46 3.78 1.31
N VAL A 103 -4.10 4.96 1.84
CA VAL A 103 -3.73 6.13 1.03
C VAL A 103 -2.45 5.84 0.25
N TRP A 104 -1.47 5.17 0.89
CA TRP A 104 -0.28 4.68 0.21
C TRP A 104 -0.63 3.74 -0.94
N SER A 105 -1.44 2.71 -0.67
CA SER A 105 -1.87 1.75 -1.68
C SER A 105 -2.62 2.41 -2.84
N LEU A 106 -3.50 3.38 -2.55
CA LEU A 106 -4.20 4.18 -3.56
C LEU A 106 -3.22 5.00 -4.42
N GLY A 107 -2.16 5.55 -3.83
CA GLY A 107 -1.07 6.21 -4.55
C GLY A 107 -0.33 5.26 -5.49
N CYS A 108 -0.04 4.03 -5.06
CA CYS A 108 0.55 3.00 -5.92
C CYS A 108 -0.37 2.64 -7.10
N VAL A 109 -1.69 2.54 -6.88
CA VAL A 109 -2.67 2.31 -7.95
C VAL A 109 -2.69 3.47 -8.95
N LEU A 110 -2.66 4.71 -8.48
CA LEU A 110 -2.57 5.89 -9.36
C LEU A 110 -1.30 5.86 -10.21
N ALA A 111 -0.16 5.60 -9.59
CA ALA A 111 1.11 5.49 -10.31
C ALA A 111 1.06 4.40 -11.38
N GLU A 112 0.46 3.25 -11.07
CA GLU A 112 0.28 2.17 -12.05
C GLU A 112 -0.68 2.54 -13.19
N MET A 113 -1.76 3.28 -12.91
CA MET A 113 -2.65 3.82 -13.96
C MET A 113 -1.91 4.77 -14.91
N VAL A 114 -0.96 5.56 -14.39
CA VAL A 114 -0.15 6.48 -15.20
C VAL A 114 0.93 5.73 -15.98
N MET A 115 1.64 4.81 -15.33
CA MET A 115 2.83 4.14 -15.88
C MET A 115 2.53 2.89 -16.69
N GLY A 116 1.32 2.32 -16.56
CA GLY A 116 0.95 1.03 -17.15
C GLY A 116 1.62 -0.19 -16.49
N ARG A 117 2.38 0.03 -15.41
CA ARG A 117 3.06 -1.02 -14.63
C ARG A 117 3.15 -0.61 -13.16
N PRO A 118 3.19 -1.57 -12.22
CA PRO A 118 3.36 -1.26 -10.80
C PRO A 118 4.65 -0.47 -10.55
N ILE A 119 4.54 0.57 -9.72
CA ILE A 119 5.66 1.48 -9.41
C ILE A 119 6.77 0.79 -8.59
N PHE A 120 6.41 -0.08 -7.64
CA PHE A 120 7.34 -0.78 -6.76
C PHE A 120 7.20 -2.30 -6.86
N GLN A 121 8.06 -2.94 -7.67
CA GLN A 121 8.00 -4.39 -7.94
C GLN A 121 9.06 -5.17 -7.15
N GLY A 122 8.97 -5.20 -5.82
CA GLY A 122 9.92 -5.92 -4.96
C GLY A 122 9.69 -7.43 -4.95
N SER A 123 10.79 -8.20 -5.03
CA SER A 123 10.78 -9.67 -4.97
C SER A 123 10.77 -10.21 -3.53
N SER A 124 11.23 -9.42 -2.58
CA SER A 124 11.25 -9.68 -1.14
C SER A 124 10.81 -8.43 -0.37
N THR A 125 10.62 -8.52 0.95
CA THR A 125 10.32 -7.36 1.81
C THR A 125 11.43 -6.30 1.73
N LEU A 126 12.70 -6.74 1.80
CA LEU A 126 13.85 -5.85 1.66
C LEU A 126 13.89 -5.18 0.28
N SER A 127 13.73 -5.96 -0.81
CA SER A 127 13.72 -5.44 -2.17
C SER A 127 12.55 -4.46 -2.41
N GLN A 128 11.41 -4.69 -1.76
CA GLN A 128 10.27 -3.78 -1.82
C GLN A 128 10.60 -2.44 -1.14
N LEU A 129 11.22 -2.47 0.04
CA LEU A 129 11.65 -1.27 0.76
C LEU A 129 12.71 -0.48 -0.01
N GLU A 130 13.70 -1.16 -0.59
CA GLU A 130 14.73 -0.53 -1.43
C GLU A 130 14.10 0.26 -2.58
N LYS A 131 13.18 -0.35 -3.33
CA LYS A 131 12.44 0.31 -4.43
C LYS A 131 11.61 1.51 -3.97
N ILE A 132 11.04 1.44 -2.76
CA ILE A 132 10.31 2.56 -2.17
C ILE A 132 11.26 3.72 -1.89
N PHE A 133 12.41 3.45 -1.26
CA PHE A 133 13.39 4.48 -0.90
C PHE A 133 14.17 5.04 -2.09
N GLU A 134 14.30 4.29 -3.19
CA GLU A 134 14.82 4.81 -4.47
C GLU A 134 14.00 6.00 -4.99
N VAL A 135 12.68 6.02 -4.74
CA VAL A 135 11.78 7.09 -5.20
C VAL A 135 11.51 8.13 -4.12
N THR A 136 11.33 7.69 -2.87
CA THR A 136 10.95 8.58 -1.76
C THR A 136 12.15 9.17 -1.01
N GLY A 137 13.35 8.68 -1.26
CA GLY A 137 14.55 8.99 -0.49
C GLY A 137 14.67 8.10 0.76
N LYS A 138 15.81 8.23 1.45
CA LYS A 138 16.05 7.52 2.71
C LYS A 138 15.17 8.12 3.82
N PRO A 139 14.59 7.30 4.73
CA PRO A 139 13.86 7.80 5.88
C PRO A 139 14.71 8.76 6.73
N SER A 140 14.10 9.82 7.23
CA SER A 140 14.77 10.75 8.16
C SER A 140 15.01 10.08 9.52
N ALA A 141 15.85 10.69 10.36
CA ALA A 141 16.05 10.21 11.73
C ALA A 141 14.74 10.16 12.53
N ALA A 142 13.82 11.09 12.28
CA ALA A 142 12.50 11.12 12.92
C ALA A 142 11.62 9.95 12.45
N ASP A 143 11.64 9.62 11.16
CA ASP A 143 10.92 8.45 10.62
C ASP A 143 11.46 7.15 11.22
N LEU A 144 12.78 7.04 11.32
CA LEU A 144 13.43 5.90 11.95
C LEU A 144 13.07 5.77 13.44
N ASP A 145 13.05 6.88 14.19
CA ASP A 145 12.66 6.87 15.60
C ASP A 145 11.20 6.43 15.79
N TYR A 146 10.29 6.94 14.96
CA TYR A 146 8.90 6.50 14.93
C TYR A 146 8.76 4.99 14.66
N LEU A 147 9.60 4.43 13.78
CA LEU A 147 9.61 3.00 13.43
C LEU A 147 10.28 2.12 14.50
N LYS A 148 11.35 2.61 15.16
CA LYS A 148 12.09 1.91 16.22
C LYS A 148 11.23 1.67 17.47
N ASN A 149 10.40 2.64 17.83
CA ASN A 149 9.48 2.56 18.97
C ASN A 149 8.39 1.48 18.81
N LYS A 150 8.33 0.77 17.66
CA LYS A 150 7.21 -0.11 17.27
C LYS A 150 7.64 -1.50 16.75
N SER A 151 8.84 -1.97 17.11
CA SER A 151 9.38 -3.34 16.88
C SER A 151 9.98 -3.66 15.50
N SER A 152 10.48 -2.66 14.78
CA SER A 152 10.99 -2.79 13.39
C SER A 152 12.52 -2.95 13.24
N LEU A 153 13.25 -3.27 14.32
CA LEU A 153 14.70 -3.04 14.39
C LEU A 153 15.50 -3.85 13.36
N ASN A 154 15.25 -5.16 13.22
CA ASN A 154 16.14 -6.04 12.47
C ASN A 154 16.19 -5.74 10.95
N VAL A 155 15.06 -5.39 10.31
CA VAL A 155 15.02 -5.14 8.86
C VAL A 155 15.66 -3.78 8.53
N ILE A 156 15.37 -2.76 9.33
CA ILE A 156 15.94 -1.42 9.17
C ILE A 156 17.44 -1.46 9.45
N GLU A 157 17.89 -2.14 10.50
CA GLU A 157 19.31 -2.29 10.83
C GLU A 157 20.07 -3.05 9.75
N THR A 158 19.47 -4.11 9.19
CA THR A 158 20.05 -4.83 8.04
C THR A 158 20.17 -3.91 6.84
N TRP A 159 19.13 -3.12 6.54
CA TRP A 159 19.16 -2.18 5.43
C TRP A 159 20.18 -1.04 5.64
N ILE A 160 20.24 -0.45 6.84
CA ILE A 160 21.22 0.58 7.20
C ILE A 160 22.64 0.01 7.07
N SER A 161 22.87 -1.20 7.55
CA SER A 161 24.19 -1.86 7.46
C SER A 161 24.60 -2.11 6.02
N ASN A 162 23.67 -2.49 5.15
CA ASN A 162 23.93 -2.75 3.73
C ASN A 162 24.06 -1.45 2.89
N ASN A 163 23.53 -0.32 3.38
CA ASN A 163 23.45 0.95 2.63
C ASN A 163 24.16 2.14 3.31
N ALA A 164 24.95 1.86 4.35
CA ALA A 164 25.93 2.79 4.90
C ALA A 164 27.09 2.88 3.91
N GLY A 165 27.09 3.95 3.10
CA GLY A 165 28.30 4.33 2.35
C GLY A 165 29.42 4.68 3.34
N PRO A 166 30.69 4.67 2.90
CA PRO A 166 31.81 5.07 3.75
C PRO A 166 31.57 6.50 4.25
N SER A 167 31.69 6.66 5.56
CA SER A 167 31.60 7.93 6.31
C SER A 167 32.54 9.00 5.76
#